data_AF-A0A7C4AN73-F1
#
_entry.id   AF-A0A7C4AN73-F1
#
_cell.length_a   1.000
_cell.length_b   1.000
_cell.length_c   1.000
_cell.angle_alpha   90.00
_cell.angle_beta   90.00
_cell.angle_gamma   90.00
#
_symmetry.space_group_name_H-M   'P 1'
#
loop_
_entity.id
_entity.type
_entity.pdbx_description
1 polymer ?
#
loop_
_entity_poly.entity_id
_entity_poly.type
_entity_poly.pdbx_seq_one_letter_code
_entity_poly.pdbx_strand_id
1 'polypeptide(L)'
;MQFSLRSQSGTSSRLPTTATRMKNKIKSDHQHSESTPEHAIMRQQQRLPELARKPGKLMRVQHVPPDQTPQQQEAVSSSSQPEVSAIPPLCIVMIATEVAPAAKVGGLADVTFGLARELELRGNAVEIILPKYDCMRYDHIWGLQRVYDDLWVPWYHGALHCSVWFGFVHGRKCFFIDSHSPDNFFNRGCYYGCNDDVLRFAFFCRAALEFMFKSGKHPDIIHCHDWQTGLVPVLLYEMYAGLGMTHPRVCYTIHNFRHQGITGDAVLRATGLHRPEYFKHADRLGDPSHLGAVNLMKGGIVYSNFVTTVSDKYAFEAKEGSEGAGLGSVLKKYHMKYGGVVNGIDYEYWNPETDPYLPAPYGLATIHRKQTNKQALRQRFLLQDCHKPIVAFIGRLDPQKGLDLVRHAIFYCINHGAQFVLLGSSPEESINRYFWELKRTINDNPDSHLEIGYSEELAHLVYAGADMIIVPSRF
;
A
#
# COMPACT_ATOMS: atom_id res chain seq x y z
N MET A 1 -55.58 -6.14 -2.04
CA MET A 1 -56.39 -5.70 -0.88
C MET A 1 -55.47 -4.85 0.00
N GLN A 2 -55.24 -3.58 -0.29
CA GLN A 2 -56.07 -2.42 0.08
C GLN A 2 -56.52 -2.45 1.55
N PHE A 3 -55.86 -1.65 2.39
CA PHE A 3 -56.55 -0.71 3.27
C PHE A 3 -55.71 0.56 3.43
N SER A 4 -56.32 1.67 3.02
CA SER A 4 -55.93 3.06 3.19
C SER A 4 -56.45 3.55 4.54
N LEU A 5 -55.78 4.53 5.18
CA LEU A 5 -56.44 5.68 5.80
C LEU A 5 -55.44 6.82 6.11
N ARG A 6 -55.74 7.95 5.46
CA ARG A 6 -55.52 9.38 5.79
C ARG A 6 -55.70 9.67 7.31
N SER A 7 -55.24 10.75 7.97
CA SER A 7 -54.81 12.12 7.62
C SER A 7 -54.46 12.90 8.93
N GLN A 8 -53.96 14.13 8.76
CA GLN A 8 -53.95 15.31 9.68
C GLN A 8 -52.68 15.44 10.56
N SER A 9 -51.76 16.36 10.29
CA SER A 9 -51.77 17.85 10.39
C SER A 9 -51.78 18.37 11.83
N GLY A 10 -50.70 19.05 12.23
CA GLY A 10 -50.59 19.74 13.53
C GLY A 10 -49.22 20.35 13.77
N THR A 11 -48.98 21.52 13.17
CA THR A 11 -47.88 22.45 13.49
C THR A 11 -48.10 23.12 14.84
N SER A 12 -47.05 23.25 15.66
CA SER A 12 -46.66 24.45 16.43
C SER A 12 -45.94 24.08 17.73
N SER A 13 -44.67 24.49 17.86
CA SER A 13 -44.22 25.33 18.97
C SER A 13 -42.71 25.60 18.85
N ARG A 14 -42.39 26.87 18.59
CA ARG A 14 -41.05 27.44 18.79
C ARG A 14 -40.97 27.88 20.24
N LEU A 15 -39.86 27.57 20.91
CA LEU A 15 -39.38 28.32 22.08
C LEU A 15 -37.91 28.70 21.86
N PRO A 16 -37.51 29.94 22.20
CA PRO A 16 -36.16 30.44 21.95
C PRO A 16 -35.26 30.22 23.17
N THR A 17 -33.97 29.98 22.95
CA THR A 17 -32.94 30.14 23.97
C THR A 17 -31.89 31.15 23.52
N THR A 18 -31.83 32.20 24.33
CA THR A 18 -30.97 33.37 24.26
C THR A 18 -29.51 33.03 24.54
N ALA A 19 -28.61 33.58 23.72
CA ALA A 19 -27.18 33.55 23.91
C ALA A 19 -26.74 34.69 24.85
N THR A 20 -26.04 34.37 25.94
CA THR A 20 -25.38 35.35 26.81
C THR A 20 -23.87 35.26 26.60
N ARG A 21 -23.32 36.33 26.00
CA ARG A 21 -21.90 36.58 25.78
C ARG A 21 -21.35 37.36 26.97
N MET A 22 -20.50 36.74 27.79
CA MET A 22 -19.69 37.48 28.77
C MET A 22 -18.27 37.69 28.22
N LYS A 23 -17.95 38.96 28.01
CA LYS A 23 -16.59 39.49 27.97
C LYS A 23 -16.12 39.64 29.42
N ASN A 24 -14.88 39.25 29.72
CA ASN A 24 -14.09 40.00 30.70
C ASN A 24 -12.60 39.94 30.34
N LYS A 25 -11.99 41.11 30.48
CA LYS A 25 -10.67 41.52 30.04
C LYS A 25 -10.03 42.16 31.27
N ILE A 26 -8.95 41.61 31.81
CA ILE A 26 -8.09 42.32 32.77
C ILE A 26 -6.61 41.99 32.44
N LYS A 27 -5.84 43.07 32.28
CA LYS A 27 -4.38 43.19 32.14
C LYS A 27 -3.69 42.84 33.48
N SER A 28 -2.43 42.45 33.58
CA SER A 28 -1.22 43.29 33.44
C SER A 28 0.00 42.43 33.82
N ASP A 29 1.06 42.44 33.02
CA ASP A 29 2.39 43.04 33.29
C ASP A 29 3.42 42.06 33.90
N HIS A 30 4.45 41.71 33.13
CA HIS A 30 5.81 42.24 33.31
C HIS A 30 6.80 41.68 32.27
N GLN A 31 7.65 42.58 31.78
CA GLN A 31 8.81 42.36 30.92
C GLN A 31 10.07 42.15 31.77
N HIS A 32 11.01 41.31 31.28
CA HIS A 32 12.47 41.47 31.29
C HIS A 32 13.06 40.16 30.70
N SER A 33 13.56 40.13 29.46
CA SER A 33 14.86 40.58 28.94
C SER A 33 16.06 39.74 29.39
N GLU A 34 16.80 39.28 28.37
CA GLU A 34 18.24 39.00 28.30
C GLU A 34 18.80 37.58 28.46
N SER A 35 19.43 37.17 27.35
CA SER A 35 20.81 36.65 27.22
C SER A 35 21.09 35.15 27.28
N THR A 36 21.63 34.69 26.14
CA THR A 36 22.43 33.49 25.87
C THR A 36 23.69 33.41 26.74
N PRO A 37 24.29 32.21 26.91
CA PRO A 37 25.51 31.94 26.13
C PRO A 37 25.71 30.49 25.64
N GLU A 38 26.51 30.41 24.57
CA GLU A 38 27.08 29.22 23.92
C GLU A 38 28.26 28.58 24.72
N HIS A 39 28.75 27.44 24.18
CA HIS A 39 29.96 26.64 24.48
C HIS A 39 29.78 25.50 25.51
N ALA A 40 30.22 24.26 25.31
CA ALA A 40 31.16 23.65 24.38
C ALA A 40 30.91 22.12 24.27
N ILE A 41 31.11 21.51 23.09
CA ILE A 41 31.14 20.05 22.92
C ILE A 41 32.60 19.61 22.73
N MET A 42 33.15 18.91 23.73
CA MET A 42 34.43 18.22 23.66
C MET A 42 34.31 16.96 22.80
N ARG A 43 35.23 16.81 21.84
CA ARG A 43 35.51 15.56 21.13
C ARG A 43 36.28 14.60 22.04
N GLN A 44 35.81 13.37 22.18
CA GLN A 44 36.62 12.25 22.68
C GLN A 44 36.75 11.19 21.58
N GLN A 45 37.96 11.09 21.00
CA GLN A 45 38.40 9.97 20.17
C GLN A 45 38.81 8.82 21.10
N GLN A 46 38.16 7.65 20.97
CA GLN A 46 38.64 6.40 21.54
C GLN A 46 39.39 5.60 20.48
N ARG A 47 40.62 5.18 20.83
CA ARG A 47 41.51 4.30 20.07
C ARG A 47 41.10 2.84 20.29
N LEU A 48 41.11 2.05 19.23
CA LEU A 48 41.10 0.58 19.26
C LEU A 48 42.53 0.04 19.07
N PRO A 49 42.96 -1.03 19.76
CA PRO A 49 44.26 -1.65 19.51
C PRO A 49 44.19 -2.82 18.50
N GLU A 50 45.20 -2.84 17.61
CA GLU A 50 45.49 -3.87 16.60
C GLU A 50 45.89 -5.22 17.20
N LEU A 51 45.40 -6.33 16.61
CA LEU A 51 45.89 -7.68 16.86
C LEU A 51 46.94 -8.08 15.80
N ALA A 52 48.14 -8.39 16.29
CA ALA A 52 49.28 -8.87 15.52
C ALA A 52 49.09 -10.31 15.01
N ARG A 53 49.38 -10.55 13.72
CA ARG A 53 49.55 -11.88 13.11
C ARG A 53 51.02 -12.30 13.13
N LYS A 54 51.30 -13.55 13.52
CA LYS A 54 52.59 -14.23 13.26
C LYS A 54 52.40 -15.41 12.31
N PRO A 55 53.38 -15.76 11.44
CA PRO A 55 53.20 -16.74 10.38
C PRO A 55 53.87 -18.10 10.65
N GLY A 56 53.35 -19.13 9.97
CA GLY A 56 54.15 -20.23 9.40
C GLY A 56 54.03 -21.62 10.02
N LYS A 57 53.61 -22.60 9.21
CA LYS A 57 54.42 -23.79 8.88
C LYS A 57 53.78 -24.65 7.78
N LEU A 58 54.56 -24.85 6.71
CA LEU A 58 54.38 -25.89 5.70
C LEU A 58 54.65 -27.27 6.34
N MET A 59 53.82 -28.26 6.04
CA MET A 59 54.18 -29.67 6.16
C MET A 59 53.90 -30.42 4.85
N ARG A 60 54.96 -31.11 4.38
CA ARG A 60 55.00 -32.09 3.30
C ARG A 60 54.15 -33.31 3.66
N VAL A 61 53.39 -33.83 2.70
CA VAL A 61 52.75 -35.16 2.77
C VAL A 61 53.44 -36.09 1.77
N GLN A 62 53.73 -37.31 2.23
CA GLN A 62 54.41 -38.39 1.53
C GLN A 62 53.48 -39.14 0.56
N HIS A 63 54.06 -39.69 -0.51
CA HIS A 63 53.42 -40.57 -1.50
C HIS A 63 53.39 -42.03 -1.03
N VAL A 64 52.26 -42.72 -1.24
CA VAL A 64 52.14 -44.19 -1.33
C VAL A 64 51.07 -44.52 -2.42
N PRO A 65 51.26 -45.53 -3.31
CA PRO A 65 50.44 -45.77 -4.52
C PRO A 65 49.49 -47.00 -4.36
N PRO A 66 48.85 -47.52 -5.43
CA PRO A 66 47.66 -46.99 -6.11
C PRO A 66 46.48 -47.99 -6.05
N ASP A 67 45.39 -47.59 -6.71
CA ASP A 67 44.34 -48.43 -7.29
C ASP A 67 43.07 -48.68 -6.44
N GLN A 68 42.02 -47.92 -6.80
CA GLN A 68 40.64 -48.41 -6.94
C GLN A 68 39.79 -47.31 -7.57
N THR A 69 39.35 -47.56 -8.80
CA THR A 69 38.42 -46.77 -9.61
C THR A 69 37.15 -46.38 -8.85
N PRO A 70 36.79 -45.08 -8.77
CA PRO A 70 35.44 -44.68 -8.42
C PRO A 70 34.66 -44.20 -9.65
N GLN A 71 33.47 -44.76 -9.78
CA GLN A 71 32.43 -44.42 -10.73
C GLN A 71 32.18 -42.90 -10.75
N GLN A 72 32.07 -42.34 -11.95
CA GLN A 72 31.64 -40.97 -12.20
C GLN A 72 30.17 -40.83 -11.74
N GLN A 73 29.95 -40.15 -10.62
CA GLN A 73 28.69 -39.46 -10.35
C GLN A 73 28.81 -38.07 -10.98
N GLU A 74 28.08 -37.87 -12.08
CA GLU A 74 27.89 -36.57 -12.70
C GLU A 74 27.23 -35.62 -11.69
N ALA A 75 27.99 -34.59 -11.29
CA ALA A 75 27.45 -33.45 -10.59
C ALA A 75 26.60 -32.62 -11.56
N VAL A 76 25.28 -32.69 -11.42
CA VAL A 76 24.35 -31.77 -12.07
C VAL A 76 24.42 -30.44 -11.32
N SER A 77 25.35 -29.57 -11.73
CA SER A 77 25.34 -28.16 -11.37
C SER A 77 24.95 -27.33 -12.60
N SER A 78 23.65 -27.28 -12.90
CA SER A 78 23.12 -26.29 -13.83
C SER A 78 22.78 -25.01 -13.06
N SER A 79 23.77 -24.14 -12.86
CA SER A 79 23.49 -22.74 -12.59
C SER A 79 22.89 -22.14 -13.86
N SER A 80 21.56 -22.14 -13.98
CA SER A 80 20.89 -21.44 -15.07
C SER A 80 21.19 -19.95 -14.95
N GLN A 81 22.02 -19.43 -15.84
CA GLN A 81 22.05 -17.98 -16.08
C GLN A 81 20.63 -17.54 -16.43
N PRO A 82 20.13 -16.41 -15.88
CA PRO A 82 18.81 -15.93 -16.24
C PRO A 82 18.76 -15.74 -17.75
N GLU A 83 17.77 -16.37 -18.41
CA GLU A 83 17.51 -16.16 -19.83
C GLU A 83 17.44 -14.65 -20.09
N VAL A 84 18.31 -14.16 -20.97
CA VAL A 84 18.29 -12.77 -21.40
C VAL A 84 16.93 -12.55 -22.07
N SER A 85 16.07 -11.79 -21.39
CA SER A 85 14.74 -11.42 -21.91
C SER A 85 14.89 -10.90 -23.33
N ALA A 86 14.16 -11.50 -24.27
CA ALA A 86 14.09 -11.04 -25.66
C ALA A 86 13.47 -9.63 -25.80
N ILE A 87 12.90 -9.08 -24.71
CA ILE A 87 12.32 -7.75 -24.64
C ILE A 87 13.43 -6.76 -24.25
N PRO A 88 13.67 -5.68 -25.03
CA PRO A 88 14.66 -4.68 -24.70
C PRO A 88 14.34 -4.00 -23.35
N PRO A 89 15.36 -3.54 -22.60
CA PRO A 89 15.15 -2.74 -21.40
C PRO A 89 14.20 -1.56 -21.65
N LEU A 90 13.19 -1.41 -20.78
CA LEU A 90 12.22 -0.31 -20.86
C LEU A 90 12.44 0.73 -19.76
N CYS A 91 12.04 1.96 -20.04
CA CYS A 91 11.84 3.00 -19.04
C CYS A 91 10.39 2.98 -18.55
N ILE A 92 10.18 2.76 -17.26
CA ILE A 92 8.87 2.57 -16.64
C ILE A 92 8.71 3.62 -15.54
N VAL A 93 7.65 4.42 -15.63
CA VAL A 93 7.23 5.31 -14.54
C VAL A 93 5.97 4.74 -13.90
N MET A 94 6.09 4.30 -12.65
CA MET A 94 4.96 3.87 -11.84
C MET A 94 4.35 5.10 -11.15
N ILE A 95 3.04 5.30 -11.30
CA ILE A 95 2.30 6.34 -10.58
C ILE A 95 1.41 5.62 -9.57
N ALA A 96 1.65 5.88 -8.29
CA ALA A 96 0.98 5.23 -7.18
C ALA A 96 0.82 6.20 -6.00
N THR A 97 -0.10 5.87 -5.10
CA THR A 97 -0.33 6.62 -3.85
C THR A 97 0.42 6.03 -2.66
N GLU A 98 0.99 4.84 -2.82
CA GLU A 98 1.69 4.10 -1.76
C GLU A 98 2.95 3.43 -2.31
N VAL A 99 3.99 3.37 -1.46
CA VAL A 99 5.21 2.60 -1.67
C VAL A 99 5.75 2.16 -0.31
N ALA A 100 5.97 0.86 -0.13
CA ALA A 100 6.51 0.34 1.12
C ALA A 100 7.99 0.72 1.27
N PRO A 101 8.48 0.98 2.50
CA PRO A 101 7.73 1.26 3.74
C PRO A 101 7.42 2.76 3.95
N ALA A 102 7.79 3.64 3.00
CA ALA A 102 7.70 5.09 3.17
C ALA A 102 6.26 5.62 3.26
N ALA A 103 5.35 5.07 2.46
CA ALA A 103 3.92 5.40 2.45
C ALA A 103 3.13 4.10 2.28
N LYS A 104 2.74 3.47 3.41
CA LYS A 104 2.07 2.15 3.41
C LYS A 104 0.77 2.20 4.22
N VAL A 105 -0.33 1.83 3.58
CA VAL A 105 -1.65 1.63 4.19
C VAL A 105 -2.12 0.19 3.99
N GLY A 106 -1.93 -0.35 2.78
CA GLY A 106 -2.31 -1.71 2.45
C GLY A 106 -1.31 -2.38 1.51
N GLY A 107 -1.76 -3.48 0.88
CA GLY A 107 -0.90 -4.28 -0.02
C GLY A 107 -0.47 -3.57 -1.30
N LEU A 108 -1.12 -2.45 -1.66
CA LEU A 108 -0.69 -1.62 -2.80
C LEU A 108 0.76 -1.17 -2.63
N ALA A 109 1.15 -0.74 -1.42
CA ALA A 109 2.50 -0.28 -1.11
C ALA A 109 3.55 -1.36 -1.39
N ASP A 110 3.25 -2.59 -0.96
CA ASP A 110 4.12 -3.76 -1.12
C ASP A 110 4.24 -4.16 -2.59
N VAL A 111 3.13 -4.10 -3.35
CA VAL A 111 3.14 -4.38 -4.79
C VAL A 111 3.96 -3.33 -5.54
N THR A 112 3.75 -2.03 -5.29
CA THR A 112 4.51 -0.97 -5.97
C THR A 112 6.01 -1.13 -5.71
N PHE A 113 6.40 -1.42 -4.46
CA PHE A 113 7.80 -1.62 -4.09
C PHE A 113 8.40 -2.88 -4.73
N GLY A 114 7.76 -4.05 -4.51
CA GLY A 114 8.25 -5.34 -4.97
C GLY A 114 8.26 -5.47 -6.49
N LEU A 115 7.24 -4.96 -7.16
CA LEU A 115 7.17 -4.95 -8.63
C LEU A 115 8.21 -4.03 -9.24
N ALA A 116 8.37 -2.81 -8.71
CA ALA A 116 9.44 -1.91 -9.17
C ALA A 116 10.80 -2.59 -9.05
N ARG A 117 11.02 -3.30 -7.94
CA ARG A 117 12.25 -4.04 -7.71
C ARG A 117 12.49 -5.16 -8.72
N GLU A 118 11.50 -6.01 -8.93
CA GLU A 118 11.63 -7.12 -9.85
C GLU A 118 11.82 -6.64 -11.30
N LEU A 119 11.16 -5.54 -11.69
CA LEU A 119 11.34 -4.93 -13.01
C LEU A 119 12.77 -4.39 -13.20
N GLU A 120 13.35 -3.75 -12.19
CA GLU A 120 14.74 -3.30 -12.24
C GLU A 120 15.74 -4.46 -12.29
N LEU A 121 15.51 -5.54 -11.52
CA LEU A 121 16.35 -6.74 -11.58
C LEU A 121 16.34 -7.39 -12.97
N ARG A 122 15.24 -7.22 -13.72
CA ARG A 122 15.11 -7.64 -15.12
C ARG A 122 15.71 -6.64 -16.13
N GLY A 123 16.40 -5.61 -15.64
CA GLY A 123 17.15 -4.66 -16.47
C GLY A 123 16.38 -3.40 -16.86
N ASN A 124 15.14 -3.20 -16.39
CA ASN A 124 14.36 -1.99 -16.71
C ASN A 124 14.80 -0.80 -15.84
N ALA A 125 14.64 0.41 -16.37
CA ALA A 125 14.75 1.63 -15.56
C ALA A 125 13.39 1.95 -14.96
N VAL A 126 13.27 1.91 -13.63
CA VAL A 126 12.00 2.17 -12.95
C VAL A 126 12.10 3.42 -12.08
N GLU A 127 11.06 4.25 -12.15
CA GLU A 127 10.87 5.40 -11.27
C GLU A 127 9.44 5.36 -10.72
N ILE A 128 9.25 5.81 -9.48
CA ILE A 128 7.94 5.84 -8.83
C ILE A 128 7.59 7.29 -8.52
N ILE A 129 6.43 7.78 -8.98
CA ILE A 129 5.90 9.10 -8.64
C ILE A 129 4.78 8.92 -7.62
N LEU A 130 4.88 9.64 -6.50
CA LEU A 130 3.90 9.65 -5.41
C LEU A 130 3.54 11.08 -4.98
N PRO A 131 2.41 11.28 -4.29
CA PRO A 131 2.20 12.49 -3.50
C PRO A 131 3.21 12.56 -2.34
N LYS A 132 3.66 13.75 -1.98
CA LYS A 132 4.46 13.97 -0.77
C LYS A 132 3.53 14.19 0.43
N TYR A 133 3.20 13.12 1.16
CA TYR A 133 2.36 13.24 2.36
C TYR A 133 3.15 13.75 3.57
N ASP A 134 2.53 14.54 4.44
CA ASP A 134 3.13 14.98 5.71
C ASP A 134 3.38 13.83 6.71
N CYS A 135 2.62 12.74 6.62
CA CYS A 135 2.70 11.59 7.52
C CYS A 135 3.49 10.38 6.96
N MET A 136 4.28 10.58 5.90
CA MET A 136 5.18 9.53 5.40
C MET A 136 6.27 9.19 6.42
N ARG A 137 6.80 7.98 6.31
CA ARG A 137 8.00 7.56 7.01
C ARG A 137 9.26 8.10 6.32
N TYR A 138 9.52 9.39 6.54
CA TYR A 138 10.68 10.10 5.99
C TYR A 138 12.02 9.48 6.38
N ASP A 139 12.08 8.77 7.51
CA ASP A 139 13.24 8.01 7.98
C ASP A 139 13.61 6.82 7.07
N HIS A 140 12.71 6.43 6.15
CA HIS A 140 12.96 5.43 5.12
C HIS A 140 13.23 6.01 3.72
N ILE A 141 13.52 7.31 3.64
CA ILE A 141 13.82 7.98 2.38
C ILE A 141 15.24 8.54 2.43
N TRP A 142 16.14 7.96 1.64
CA TRP A 142 17.54 8.37 1.57
C TRP A 142 17.76 9.43 0.49
N GLY A 143 18.57 10.44 0.82
CA GLY A 143 18.95 11.48 -0.14
C GLY A 143 17.80 12.35 -0.61
N LEU A 144 16.75 12.51 0.21
CA LEU A 144 15.58 13.32 -0.11
C LEU A 144 16.00 14.77 -0.37
N GLN A 145 15.82 15.22 -1.60
CA GLN A 145 16.21 16.56 -2.05
C GLN A 145 15.21 17.11 -3.06
N ARG A 146 15.05 18.42 -3.10
CA ARG A 146 14.20 19.06 -4.10
C ARG A 146 14.91 19.07 -5.45
N VAL A 147 14.23 18.59 -6.49
CA VAL A 147 14.78 18.47 -7.87
C VAL A 147 13.99 19.28 -8.89
N TYR A 148 12.81 19.78 -8.50
CA TYR A 148 12.03 20.70 -9.30
C TYR A 148 11.34 21.69 -8.38
N ASP A 149 11.54 22.98 -8.64
CA ASP A 149 11.13 24.05 -7.73
C ASP A 149 9.80 24.70 -8.14
N ASP A 150 9.66 25.02 -9.42
CA ASP A 150 8.59 25.87 -9.95
C ASP A 150 7.64 25.09 -10.88
N LEU A 151 7.08 23.98 -10.40
CA LEU A 151 6.10 23.22 -11.19
C LEU A 151 4.73 23.87 -11.06
N TRP A 152 4.29 24.60 -12.09
CA TRP A 152 2.96 25.19 -12.15
C TRP A 152 1.98 24.23 -12.84
N VAL A 153 1.11 23.61 -12.05
CA VAL A 153 0.15 22.61 -12.51
C VAL A 153 -1.18 23.29 -12.83
N PRO A 154 -1.67 23.26 -14.08
CA PRO A 154 -2.98 23.81 -14.43
C PRO A 154 -4.09 23.19 -13.59
N TRP A 155 -4.87 24.04 -12.94
CA TRP A 155 -5.93 23.64 -12.02
C TRP A 155 -7.07 24.66 -12.04
N TYR A 156 -8.27 24.20 -12.37
CA TYR A 156 -9.41 25.04 -12.73
C TYR A 156 -9.03 26.07 -13.81
N HIS A 157 -9.13 27.36 -13.51
CA HIS A 157 -8.82 28.47 -14.42
C HIS A 157 -7.44 29.11 -14.15
N GLY A 158 -6.63 28.49 -13.29
CA GLY A 158 -5.30 28.97 -12.93
C GLY A 158 -4.29 27.83 -12.88
N ALA A 159 -3.31 27.96 -12.00
CA ALA A 159 -2.34 26.92 -11.72
C ALA A 159 -2.03 26.87 -10.23
N LEU A 160 -1.73 25.66 -9.73
CA LEU A 160 -1.18 25.47 -8.40
C LEU A 160 0.32 25.24 -8.50
N HIS A 161 1.05 25.90 -7.60
CA HIS A 161 2.48 25.72 -7.47
C HIS A 161 2.78 24.39 -6.76
N CYS A 162 3.76 23.67 -7.28
CA CYS A 162 4.28 22.44 -6.74
C CYS A 162 5.80 22.47 -6.73
N SER A 163 6.39 21.80 -5.73
CA SER A 163 7.77 21.34 -5.82
C SER A 163 7.81 19.82 -5.98
N VAL A 164 8.86 19.30 -6.60
CA VAL A 164 9.10 17.87 -6.73
C VAL A 164 10.39 17.52 -6.00
N TRP A 165 10.27 16.54 -5.11
CA TRP A 165 11.36 15.99 -4.35
C TRP A 165 11.77 14.64 -4.93
N PHE A 166 13.04 14.31 -4.84
CA PHE A 166 13.60 13.02 -5.25
C PHE A 166 14.29 12.39 -4.06
N GLY A 167 14.14 11.08 -3.91
CA GLY A 167 14.87 10.28 -2.93
C GLY A 167 14.80 8.79 -3.26
N PHE A 168 15.53 8.01 -2.49
CA PHE A 168 15.53 6.55 -2.61
C PHE A 168 14.72 5.94 -1.47
N VAL A 169 13.73 5.11 -1.78
CA VAL A 169 13.04 4.27 -0.79
C VAL A 169 13.64 2.88 -0.91
N HIS A 170 14.53 2.51 0.02
CA HIS A 170 15.27 1.23 0.01
C HIS A 170 15.84 0.89 -1.39
N GLY A 171 16.50 1.88 -2.00
CA GLY A 171 17.12 1.75 -3.32
C GLY A 171 16.17 1.91 -4.52
N ARG A 172 14.86 2.14 -4.33
CA ARG A 172 13.92 2.48 -5.42
C ARG A 172 13.91 3.99 -5.66
N LYS A 173 13.99 4.43 -6.92
CA LYS A 173 13.94 5.86 -7.29
C LYS A 173 12.52 6.39 -7.13
N CYS A 174 12.32 7.33 -6.21
CA CYS A 174 11.01 7.92 -5.94
C CYS A 174 11.03 9.44 -6.14
N PHE A 175 10.01 9.95 -6.81
CA PHE A 175 9.68 11.37 -6.91
C PHE A 175 8.41 11.66 -6.10
N PHE A 176 8.46 12.69 -5.27
CA PHE A 176 7.36 13.08 -4.39
C PHE A 176 6.88 14.48 -4.76
N ILE A 177 5.62 14.57 -5.18
CA ILE A 177 4.99 15.85 -5.55
C ILE A 177 4.46 16.53 -4.30
N ASP A 178 5.07 17.67 -3.95
CA ASP A 178 4.63 18.53 -2.87
C ASP A 178 3.64 19.56 -3.40
N SER A 179 2.35 19.39 -3.09
CA SER A 179 1.32 20.35 -3.47
C SER A 179 1.37 21.55 -2.52
N HIS A 180 1.75 22.74 -3.00
CA HIS A 180 1.61 23.97 -2.21
C HIS A 180 0.18 24.54 -2.33
N SER A 181 -0.80 23.64 -2.45
CA SER A 181 -2.22 23.99 -2.55
C SER A 181 -2.71 24.57 -1.23
N PRO A 182 -3.49 25.66 -1.24
CA PRO A 182 -4.12 26.19 -0.04
C PRO A 182 -5.10 25.19 0.61
N ASP A 183 -5.57 24.18 -0.14
CA ASP A 183 -6.45 23.12 0.35
C ASP A 183 -5.69 22.03 1.13
N ASN A 184 -4.36 22.15 1.30
CA ASN A 184 -3.52 21.19 2.00
C ASN A 184 -3.73 19.75 1.51
N PHE A 185 -3.72 19.50 0.19
CA PHE A 185 -4.10 18.18 -0.35
C PHE A 185 -3.32 17.00 0.27
N PHE A 186 -2.03 17.14 0.56
CA PHE A 186 -1.23 16.05 1.14
C PHE A 186 -0.64 16.36 2.52
N ASN A 187 -1.07 17.47 3.15
CA ASN A 187 -0.63 17.89 4.48
C ASN A 187 -1.80 17.79 5.48
N ARG A 188 -2.24 16.57 5.80
CA ARG A 188 -3.45 16.32 6.62
C ARG A 188 -3.28 15.22 7.67
N GLY A 189 -2.10 14.63 7.80
CA GLY A 189 -1.85 13.50 8.70
C GLY A 189 -2.44 12.16 8.23
N CYS A 190 -3.00 12.08 7.01
CA CYS A 190 -3.57 10.85 6.47
C CYS A 190 -3.39 10.69 4.95
N TYR A 191 -3.33 9.43 4.51
CA TYR A 191 -3.24 9.06 3.10
C TYR A 191 -4.59 9.14 2.38
N TYR A 192 -5.66 8.63 3.01
CA TYR A 192 -7.01 8.52 2.47
C TYR A 192 -8.07 8.91 3.51
N GLY A 193 -9.33 8.97 3.07
CA GLY A 193 -10.50 9.18 3.92
C GLY A 193 -10.89 10.65 4.05
N CYS A 194 -10.33 11.55 3.23
CA CYS A 194 -10.82 12.93 3.17
C CYS A 194 -12.03 13.04 2.24
N ASN A 195 -12.93 13.97 2.56
CA ASN A 195 -14.17 14.21 1.79
C ASN A 195 -13.92 14.58 0.32
N ASP A 196 -12.74 15.10 0.02
CA ASP A 196 -12.28 15.57 -1.29
C ASP A 196 -11.19 14.68 -1.90
N ASP A 197 -11.03 13.43 -1.45
CA ASP A 197 -10.03 12.48 -1.98
C ASP A 197 -10.02 12.42 -3.51
N VAL A 198 -11.20 12.43 -4.14
CA VAL A 198 -11.28 12.39 -5.61
C VAL A 198 -10.62 13.62 -6.25
N LEU A 199 -10.76 14.81 -5.67
CA LEU A 199 -10.07 16.01 -6.15
C LEU A 199 -8.58 15.97 -5.84
N ARG A 200 -8.19 15.52 -4.64
CA ARG A 200 -6.78 15.36 -4.23
C ARG A 200 -6.02 14.49 -5.24
N PHE A 201 -6.58 13.33 -5.57
CA PHE A 201 -5.92 12.39 -6.47
C PHE A 201 -6.06 12.76 -7.95
N ALA A 202 -7.12 13.46 -8.35
CA ALA A 202 -7.19 14.06 -9.67
C ALA A 202 -6.13 15.15 -9.88
N PHE A 203 -5.88 15.97 -8.85
CA PHE A 203 -4.77 16.94 -8.85
C PHE A 203 -3.43 16.21 -8.98
N PHE A 204 -3.22 15.16 -8.20
CA PHE A 204 -2.00 14.35 -8.29
C PHE A 204 -1.78 13.76 -9.69
N CYS A 205 -2.82 13.21 -10.33
CA CYS A 205 -2.75 12.73 -11.71
C CYS A 205 -2.28 13.83 -12.68
N ARG A 206 -2.87 15.03 -12.54
CA ARG A 206 -2.52 16.21 -13.35
C ARG A 206 -1.08 16.65 -13.10
N ALA A 207 -0.66 16.72 -11.84
CA ALA A 207 0.67 17.15 -11.44
C ALA A 207 1.76 16.15 -11.87
N ALA A 208 1.50 14.85 -11.79
CA ALA A 208 2.44 13.81 -12.24
C ALA A 208 2.70 13.89 -13.75
N LEU A 209 1.65 14.06 -14.56
CA LEU A 209 1.81 14.27 -16.00
C LEU A 209 2.46 15.61 -16.33
N GLU A 210 2.11 16.69 -15.62
CA GLU A 210 2.73 18.00 -15.83
C GLU A 210 4.23 17.95 -15.49
N PHE A 211 4.60 17.28 -14.39
CA PHE A 211 5.99 17.05 -14.03
C PHE A 211 6.72 16.27 -15.11
N MET A 212 6.17 15.14 -15.57
CA MET A 212 6.80 14.35 -16.63
C MET A 212 6.98 15.17 -17.91
N PHE A 213 5.95 15.92 -18.32
CA PHE A 213 5.99 16.78 -19.49
C PHE A 213 7.08 17.86 -19.38
N LYS A 214 7.08 18.62 -18.28
CA LYS A 214 7.99 19.75 -18.07
C LYS A 214 9.44 19.34 -17.84
N SER A 215 9.66 18.17 -17.23
CA SER A 215 11.00 17.62 -17.03
C SER A 215 11.54 16.84 -18.24
N GLY A 216 10.75 16.72 -19.32
CA GLY A 216 11.15 15.96 -20.51
C GLY A 216 11.25 14.45 -20.25
N LYS A 217 10.52 13.92 -19.27
CA LYS A 217 10.45 12.48 -19.01
C LYS A 217 9.52 11.83 -20.03
N HIS A 218 10.10 10.96 -20.86
CA HIS A 218 9.39 10.19 -21.89
C HIS A 218 9.56 8.69 -21.62
N PRO A 219 8.84 8.12 -20.63
CA PRO A 219 8.92 6.69 -20.38
C PRO A 219 8.26 5.89 -21.51
N ASP A 220 8.67 4.64 -21.67
CA ASP A 220 8.00 3.69 -22.56
C ASP A 220 6.64 3.29 -21.98
N ILE A 221 6.60 3.07 -20.66
CA ILE A 221 5.40 2.67 -19.92
C ILE A 221 5.12 3.65 -18.77
N ILE A 222 3.87 4.10 -18.67
CA ILE A 222 3.32 4.68 -17.46
C ILE A 222 2.45 3.60 -16.81
N HIS A 223 2.84 3.13 -15.63
CA HIS A 223 2.11 2.11 -14.88
C HIS A 223 1.31 2.76 -13.76
N CYS A 224 0.00 2.82 -13.94
CA CYS A 224 -0.93 3.44 -13.00
C CYS A 224 -1.52 2.38 -12.05
N HIS A 225 -1.58 2.68 -10.76
CA HIS A 225 -2.17 1.79 -9.76
C HIS A 225 -3.42 2.40 -9.10
N ASP A 226 -4.52 1.63 -9.14
CA ASP A 226 -5.83 1.92 -8.56
C ASP A 226 -6.54 3.21 -9.01
N TRP A 227 -7.76 3.41 -8.53
CA TRP A 227 -8.65 4.50 -8.94
C TRP A 227 -8.04 5.90 -8.78
N GLN A 228 -7.15 6.08 -7.80
CA GLN A 228 -6.47 7.34 -7.51
C GLN A 228 -5.62 7.81 -8.71
N THR A 229 -5.20 6.88 -9.57
CA THR A 229 -4.38 7.17 -10.77
C THR A 229 -5.14 6.90 -12.07
N GLY A 230 -6.41 6.48 -12.01
CA GLY A 230 -7.22 6.14 -13.18
C GLY A 230 -7.47 7.32 -14.13
N LEU A 231 -7.27 8.56 -13.66
CA LEU A 231 -7.38 9.75 -14.50
C LEU A 231 -6.13 10.02 -15.36
N VAL A 232 -4.96 9.47 -15.01
CA VAL A 232 -3.71 9.63 -15.78
C VAL A 232 -3.88 9.25 -17.26
N PRO A 233 -4.35 8.05 -17.64
CA PRO A 233 -4.52 7.71 -19.06
C PRO A 233 -5.51 8.62 -19.78
N VAL A 234 -6.53 9.13 -19.09
CA VAL A 234 -7.48 10.09 -19.67
C VAL A 234 -6.76 11.39 -20.03
N LEU A 235 -6.04 11.97 -19.07
CA LEU A 235 -5.31 13.24 -19.27
C LEU A 235 -4.20 13.09 -20.31
N LEU A 236 -3.49 11.94 -20.31
CA LEU A 236 -2.46 11.64 -21.29
C LEU A 236 -3.02 11.74 -22.71
N TYR A 237 -4.07 10.97 -23.01
CA TYR A 237 -4.57 10.88 -24.38
C TYR A 237 -5.44 12.06 -24.81
N GLU A 238 -6.15 12.71 -23.88
CA GLU A 238 -7.04 13.85 -24.21
C GLU A 238 -6.33 15.20 -24.20
N MET A 239 -5.14 15.30 -23.59
CA MET A 239 -4.39 16.56 -23.49
C MET A 239 -2.92 16.41 -23.85
N TYR A 240 -2.15 15.64 -23.09
CA TYR A 240 -0.68 15.66 -23.21
C TYR A 240 -0.16 15.01 -24.51
N ALA A 241 -0.89 14.06 -25.08
CA ALA A 241 -0.57 13.49 -26.39
C ALA A 241 -0.62 14.58 -27.48
N GLY A 242 -1.61 15.47 -27.44
CA GLY A 242 -1.68 16.63 -28.34
C GLY A 242 -0.57 17.66 -28.11
N LEU A 243 0.07 17.64 -26.94
CA LEU A 243 1.23 18.46 -26.60
C LEU A 243 2.58 17.78 -26.89
N GLY A 244 2.58 16.56 -27.44
CA GLY A 244 3.79 15.83 -27.85
C GLY A 244 4.14 14.61 -27.01
N MET A 245 3.41 14.28 -25.94
CA MET A 245 3.61 13.03 -25.18
C MET A 245 2.88 11.85 -25.84
N THR A 246 3.21 11.53 -27.09
CA THR A 246 2.54 10.47 -27.87
C THR A 246 3.16 9.09 -27.72
N HIS A 247 4.40 9.02 -27.22
CA HIS A 247 5.18 7.78 -27.08
C HIS A 247 4.68 6.84 -25.97
N PRO A 248 4.42 7.32 -24.72
CA PRO A 248 4.17 6.42 -23.61
C PRO A 248 2.92 5.55 -23.80
N ARG A 249 3.01 4.27 -23.42
CA ARG A 249 1.85 3.39 -23.26
C ARG A 249 1.47 3.28 -21.79
N VAL A 250 0.18 3.10 -21.52
CA VAL A 250 -0.33 3.02 -20.14
C VAL A 250 -0.75 1.59 -19.80
N CYS A 251 -0.16 1.06 -18.73
CA CYS A 251 -0.64 -0.11 -18.02
C CYS A 251 -1.40 0.35 -16.77
N TYR A 252 -2.60 -0.19 -16.53
CA TYR A 252 -3.42 0.19 -15.38
C TYR A 252 -3.78 -1.02 -14.53
N THR A 253 -3.29 -1.07 -13.30
CA THR A 253 -3.57 -2.17 -12.37
C THR A 253 -4.63 -1.76 -11.36
N ILE A 254 -5.69 -2.57 -11.28
CA ILE A 254 -6.77 -2.45 -10.30
C ILE A 254 -6.51 -3.47 -9.19
N HIS A 255 -6.25 -3.00 -7.98
CA HIS A 255 -6.04 -3.85 -6.80
C HIS A 255 -7.34 -4.13 -6.04
N ASN A 256 -8.33 -3.25 -6.16
CA ASN A 256 -9.63 -3.44 -5.53
C ASN A 256 -10.75 -2.68 -6.26
N PHE A 257 -11.76 -3.40 -6.78
CA PHE A 257 -12.90 -2.81 -7.50
C PHE A 257 -13.91 -2.05 -6.61
N ARG A 258 -13.83 -2.16 -5.28
CA ARG A 258 -14.80 -1.53 -4.37
C ARG A 258 -14.68 -0.01 -4.34
N HIS A 259 -13.46 0.53 -4.48
CA HIS A 259 -13.20 1.97 -4.47
C HIS A 259 -12.87 2.43 -5.88
N GLN A 260 -13.76 3.20 -6.51
CA GLN A 260 -13.69 3.51 -7.95
C GLN A 260 -13.48 5.00 -8.26
N GLY A 261 -13.52 5.87 -7.25
CA GLY A 261 -13.45 7.33 -7.45
C GLY A 261 -14.65 7.88 -8.21
N ILE A 262 -15.87 7.41 -7.89
CA ILE A 262 -17.11 7.92 -8.49
C ILE A 262 -17.39 9.33 -7.96
N THR A 263 -17.59 10.29 -8.85
CA THR A 263 -17.80 11.70 -8.47
C THR A 263 -18.62 12.47 -9.52
N GLY A 264 -18.90 13.74 -9.22
CA GLY A 264 -19.55 14.68 -10.13
C GLY A 264 -18.59 15.33 -11.14
N ASP A 265 -19.07 16.38 -11.80
CA ASP A 265 -18.34 17.07 -12.88
C ASP A 265 -17.22 18.01 -12.40
N ALA A 266 -17.14 18.28 -11.10
CA ALA A 266 -16.14 19.17 -10.52
C ALA A 266 -14.71 18.73 -10.89
N VAL A 267 -14.45 17.41 -10.89
CA VAL A 267 -13.14 16.86 -11.26
C VAL A 267 -12.75 17.17 -12.70
N LEU A 268 -13.72 17.20 -13.62
CA LEU A 268 -13.48 17.50 -15.02
C LEU A 268 -13.11 18.98 -15.20
N ARG A 269 -13.85 19.88 -14.55
CA ARG A 269 -13.54 21.32 -14.57
C ARG A 269 -12.17 21.60 -13.94
N ALA A 270 -11.87 20.97 -12.80
CA ALA A 270 -10.62 21.15 -12.07
C ALA A 270 -9.40 20.75 -12.90
N THR A 271 -9.52 19.70 -13.72
CA THR A 271 -8.40 19.10 -14.45
C THR A 271 -8.22 19.63 -15.89
N GLY A 272 -9.08 20.57 -16.33
CA GLY A 272 -9.06 21.14 -17.67
C GLY A 272 -9.85 20.33 -18.72
N LEU A 273 -10.62 19.32 -18.30
CA LEU A 273 -11.46 18.51 -19.16
C LEU A 273 -12.82 19.19 -19.43
N HIS A 274 -12.80 20.33 -20.13
CA HIS A 274 -13.92 21.27 -20.28
C HIS A 274 -15.13 20.79 -21.13
N ARG A 275 -15.21 19.49 -21.47
CA ARG A 275 -16.32 18.91 -22.25
C ARG A 275 -17.10 17.89 -21.41
N PRO A 276 -17.87 18.32 -20.40
CA PRO A 276 -18.48 17.40 -19.44
C PRO A 276 -19.40 16.36 -20.10
N GLU A 277 -20.20 16.74 -21.09
CA GLU A 277 -21.07 15.79 -21.79
C GLU A 277 -20.29 14.71 -22.55
N TYR A 278 -19.16 15.09 -23.15
CA TYR A 278 -18.27 14.14 -23.82
C TYR A 278 -17.65 13.15 -22.83
N PHE A 279 -17.17 13.63 -21.68
CA PHE A 279 -16.50 12.77 -20.68
C PHE A 279 -17.47 11.93 -19.86
N LYS A 280 -18.70 12.40 -19.62
CA LYS A 280 -19.78 11.65 -18.96
C LYS A 280 -20.43 10.60 -19.86
N HIS A 281 -20.04 10.52 -21.13
CA HIS A 281 -20.56 9.49 -22.02
C HIS A 281 -20.19 8.07 -21.53
N ALA A 282 -21.08 7.10 -21.80
CA ALA A 282 -20.93 5.71 -21.39
C ALA A 282 -19.66 5.04 -21.96
N ASP A 283 -19.17 5.51 -23.11
CA ASP A 283 -17.91 5.04 -23.70
C ASP A 283 -16.66 5.71 -23.13
N ARG A 284 -16.81 6.71 -22.25
CA ARG A 284 -15.74 7.46 -21.60
C ARG A 284 -15.77 7.20 -20.09
N LEU A 285 -15.88 8.25 -19.26
CA LEU A 285 -15.82 8.13 -17.80
C LEU A 285 -17.21 7.94 -17.16
N GLY A 286 -18.31 8.06 -17.92
CA GLY A 286 -19.67 7.98 -17.37
C GLY A 286 -19.91 6.71 -16.58
N ASP A 287 -20.33 6.83 -15.31
CA ASP A 287 -20.56 5.67 -14.46
C ASP A 287 -21.77 4.84 -14.93
N PRO A 288 -21.67 3.50 -15.01
CA PRO A 288 -22.78 2.67 -15.47
C PRO A 288 -23.94 2.59 -14.46
N SER A 289 -23.67 2.83 -13.17
CA SER A 289 -24.65 2.69 -12.09
C SER A 289 -25.24 4.03 -11.64
N HIS A 290 -24.53 5.13 -11.86
CA HIS A 290 -24.90 6.47 -11.40
C HIS A 290 -24.94 7.48 -12.57
N LEU A 291 -26.15 7.72 -13.08
CA LEU A 291 -26.35 8.62 -14.22
C LEU A 291 -25.79 10.03 -13.96
N GLY A 292 -24.98 10.53 -14.88
CA GLY A 292 -24.37 11.87 -14.81
C GLY A 292 -23.11 11.96 -13.93
N ALA A 293 -22.75 10.89 -13.22
CA ALA A 293 -21.49 10.78 -12.51
C ALA A 293 -20.35 10.32 -13.45
N VAL A 294 -19.12 10.64 -13.07
CA VAL A 294 -17.90 10.11 -13.67
C VAL A 294 -17.23 9.14 -12.73
N ASN A 295 -16.57 8.13 -13.29
CA ASN A 295 -15.87 7.08 -12.57
C ASN A 295 -14.41 7.04 -13.04
N LEU A 296 -13.48 7.38 -12.14
CA LEU A 296 -12.06 7.50 -12.49
C LEU A 296 -11.43 6.14 -12.81
N MET A 297 -11.81 5.07 -12.10
CA MET A 297 -11.37 3.71 -12.43
C MET A 297 -11.83 3.29 -13.83
N LYS A 298 -13.08 3.59 -14.19
CA LYS A 298 -13.60 3.36 -15.55
C LYS A 298 -12.82 4.15 -16.59
N GLY A 299 -12.44 5.40 -16.30
CA GLY A 299 -11.51 6.18 -17.12
C GLY A 299 -10.19 5.42 -17.35
N GLY A 300 -9.61 4.88 -16.28
CA GLY A 300 -8.43 4.02 -16.34
C GLY A 300 -8.61 2.83 -17.29
N ILE A 301 -9.72 2.10 -17.17
CA ILE A 301 -10.02 0.93 -18.01
C ILE A 301 -10.18 1.33 -19.49
N VAL A 302 -10.94 2.39 -19.75
CA VAL A 302 -11.26 2.83 -21.12
C VAL A 302 -10.03 3.32 -21.85
N TYR A 303 -9.20 4.15 -21.21
CA TYR A 303 -8.12 4.87 -21.89
C TYR A 303 -6.76 4.14 -21.86
N SER A 304 -6.53 3.21 -20.94
CA SER A 304 -5.24 2.50 -20.87
C SER A 304 -5.04 1.52 -22.02
N ASN A 305 -3.77 1.22 -22.35
CA ASN A 305 -3.44 0.26 -23.39
C ASN A 305 -3.60 -1.18 -22.90
N PHE A 306 -3.31 -1.43 -21.62
CA PHE A 306 -3.55 -2.69 -20.95
C PHE A 306 -4.05 -2.45 -19.52
N VAL A 307 -4.91 -3.34 -19.05
CA VAL A 307 -5.50 -3.28 -17.71
C VAL A 307 -5.23 -4.60 -17.03
N THR A 308 -4.73 -4.56 -15.80
CA THR A 308 -4.51 -5.77 -15.00
C THR A 308 -5.27 -5.73 -13.69
N THR A 309 -5.52 -6.90 -13.11
CA THR A 309 -5.85 -7.03 -11.70
C THR A 309 -5.02 -8.15 -11.07
N VAL A 310 -5.14 -8.33 -9.76
CA VAL A 310 -4.14 -9.01 -8.91
C VAL A 310 -4.19 -10.54 -8.95
N SER A 311 -5.06 -11.15 -9.78
CA SER A 311 -5.04 -12.58 -10.11
C SER A 311 -5.95 -12.90 -11.29
N ASP A 312 -5.73 -14.04 -11.96
CA ASP A 312 -6.60 -14.50 -13.05
C ASP A 312 -8.02 -14.82 -12.58
N LYS A 313 -8.14 -15.42 -11.39
CA LYS A 313 -9.45 -15.74 -10.82
C LYS A 313 -10.22 -14.48 -10.48
N TYR A 314 -9.59 -13.50 -9.85
CA TYR A 314 -10.23 -12.21 -9.57
C TYR A 314 -10.56 -11.46 -10.86
N ALA A 315 -9.71 -11.56 -11.90
CA ALA A 315 -10.00 -10.99 -13.21
C ALA A 315 -11.28 -11.56 -13.81
N PHE A 316 -11.43 -12.89 -13.73
CA PHE A 316 -12.64 -13.59 -14.16
C PHE A 316 -13.86 -13.18 -13.32
N GLU A 317 -13.77 -13.23 -12.00
CA GLU A 317 -14.86 -12.87 -11.07
C GLU A 317 -15.30 -11.41 -11.22
N ALA A 318 -14.37 -10.50 -11.45
CA ALA A 318 -14.69 -9.09 -11.68
C ALA A 318 -15.41 -8.86 -13.01
N LYS A 319 -15.00 -9.60 -14.05
CA LYS A 319 -15.59 -9.50 -15.39
C LYS A 319 -16.97 -10.17 -15.46
N GLU A 320 -17.09 -11.38 -14.91
CA GLU A 320 -18.28 -12.25 -15.08
C GLU A 320 -19.22 -12.24 -13.87
N GLY A 321 -18.72 -11.94 -12.67
CA GLY A 321 -19.46 -11.99 -11.41
C GLY A 321 -19.78 -10.62 -10.81
N SER A 322 -20.01 -10.60 -9.50
CA SER A 322 -20.32 -9.39 -8.70
C SER A 322 -19.09 -8.56 -8.35
N GLU A 323 -17.90 -9.16 -8.43
CA GLU A 323 -16.67 -8.56 -7.87
C GLU A 323 -16.16 -7.36 -8.65
N GLY A 324 -16.70 -7.10 -9.84
CA GLY A 324 -16.40 -5.90 -10.62
C GLY A 324 -17.12 -4.66 -10.11
N ALA A 325 -17.96 -4.79 -9.08
CA ALA A 325 -18.68 -3.69 -8.44
C ALA A 325 -19.38 -2.74 -9.43
N GLY A 326 -20.06 -3.32 -10.43
CA GLY A 326 -20.79 -2.58 -11.48
C GLY A 326 -20.00 -2.35 -12.77
N LEU A 327 -18.69 -2.63 -12.80
CA LEU A 327 -17.84 -2.46 -14.00
C LEU A 327 -17.73 -3.72 -14.88
N GLY A 328 -18.39 -4.83 -14.53
CA GLY A 328 -18.30 -6.09 -15.28
C GLY A 328 -18.60 -5.94 -16.78
N SER A 329 -19.63 -5.16 -17.15
CA SER A 329 -19.95 -4.89 -18.56
C SER A 329 -18.84 -4.10 -19.29
N VAL A 330 -18.18 -3.18 -18.59
CA VAL A 330 -17.02 -2.42 -19.11
C VAL A 330 -15.83 -3.36 -19.31
N LEU A 331 -15.54 -4.22 -18.34
CA LEU A 331 -14.46 -5.21 -18.44
C LEU A 331 -14.71 -6.21 -19.58
N LYS A 332 -15.95 -6.64 -19.79
CA LYS A 332 -16.32 -7.47 -20.96
C LYS A 332 -16.08 -6.74 -22.28
N LYS A 333 -16.46 -5.46 -22.37
CA LYS A 333 -16.21 -4.64 -23.56
C LYS A 333 -14.72 -4.52 -23.89
N TYR A 334 -13.86 -4.42 -22.87
CA TYR A 334 -12.41 -4.25 -23.02
C TYR A 334 -11.60 -5.53 -22.73
N HIS A 335 -12.20 -6.71 -22.80
CA HIS A 335 -11.58 -7.97 -22.37
C HIS A 335 -10.27 -8.30 -23.11
N MET A 336 -10.11 -7.84 -24.36
CA MET A 336 -8.89 -8.08 -25.15
C MET A 336 -7.65 -7.39 -24.57
N LYS A 337 -7.83 -6.37 -23.72
CA LYS A 337 -6.76 -5.64 -23.04
C LYS A 337 -6.86 -5.74 -21.52
N TYR A 338 -7.49 -6.79 -21.01
CA TYR A 338 -7.71 -7.00 -19.58
C TYR A 338 -7.31 -8.42 -19.14
N GLY A 339 -6.52 -8.53 -18.07
CA GLY A 339 -6.07 -9.83 -17.57
C GLY A 339 -5.68 -9.83 -16.09
N GLY A 340 -5.44 -11.02 -15.53
CA GLY A 340 -4.91 -11.19 -14.20
C GLY A 340 -3.38 -11.27 -14.22
N VAL A 341 -2.74 -10.69 -13.21
CA VAL A 341 -1.33 -10.91 -12.90
C VAL A 341 -1.26 -11.15 -11.41
N VAL A 342 -0.90 -12.38 -11.03
CA VAL A 342 -0.84 -12.78 -9.61
C VAL A 342 0.25 -11.99 -8.92
N ASN A 343 -0.09 -11.35 -7.80
CA ASN A 343 0.89 -10.63 -6.99
C ASN A 343 1.97 -11.58 -6.45
N GLY A 344 3.21 -11.11 -6.47
CA GLY A 344 4.32 -11.77 -5.78
C GLY A 344 4.39 -11.41 -4.30
N ILE A 345 5.34 -12.03 -3.61
CA ILE A 345 5.79 -11.65 -2.27
C ILE A 345 7.30 -11.39 -2.30
N ASP A 346 7.79 -10.49 -1.44
CA ASP A 346 9.22 -10.25 -1.30
C ASP A 346 9.86 -11.37 -0.46
N TYR A 347 10.64 -12.24 -1.10
CA TYR A 347 11.32 -13.38 -0.47
C TYR A 347 12.62 -13.03 0.26
N GLU A 348 13.07 -11.78 0.24
CA GLU A 348 14.13 -11.34 1.17
C GLU A 348 13.53 -10.86 2.47
N TYR A 349 12.33 -10.26 2.39
CA TYR A 349 11.62 -9.75 3.53
C TYR A 349 10.82 -10.86 4.25
N TRP A 350 10.07 -11.67 3.50
CA TRP A 350 9.24 -12.78 4.02
C TRP A 350 9.95 -14.13 3.83
N ASN A 351 11.01 -14.35 4.61
CA ASN A 351 11.83 -15.57 4.50
C ASN A 351 12.17 -16.19 5.86
N PRO A 352 11.56 -17.33 6.22
CA PRO A 352 11.79 -17.92 7.53
C PRO A 352 13.24 -18.34 7.79
N GLU A 353 14.09 -18.47 6.76
CA GLU A 353 15.50 -18.84 6.91
C GLU A 353 16.40 -17.67 7.34
N THR A 354 15.99 -16.43 7.05
CA THR A 354 16.80 -15.22 7.28
C THR A 354 16.06 -14.13 8.08
N ASP A 355 14.79 -14.35 8.39
CA ASP A 355 13.93 -13.37 9.04
C ASP A 355 14.42 -13.02 10.46
N PRO A 356 14.82 -11.76 10.70
CA PRO A 356 15.39 -11.32 11.98
C PRO A 356 14.34 -11.23 13.10
N TYR A 357 13.05 -11.27 12.77
CA TYR A 357 11.97 -11.24 13.76
C TYR A 357 11.65 -12.63 14.32
N LEU A 358 12.25 -13.69 13.77
CA LEU A 358 12.01 -15.05 14.24
C LEU A 358 13.03 -15.47 15.31
N PRO A 359 12.57 -15.92 16.49
CA PRO A 359 13.44 -16.51 17.51
C PRO A 359 14.27 -17.70 17.00
N ALA A 360 13.71 -18.47 16.07
CA ALA A 360 14.41 -19.56 15.39
C ALA A 360 14.13 -19.55 13.89
N PRO A 361 15.09 -19.13 13.05
CA PRO A 361 14.98 -19.28 11.61
C PRO A 361 14.82 -20.74 11.21
N TYR A 362 14.08 -21.02 10.14
CA TYR A 362 13.81 -22.37 9.69
C TYR A 362 13.57 -22.43 8.17
N GLY A 363 13.89 -23.58 7.58
CA GLY A 363 13.69 -23.88 6.17
C GLY A 363 13.05 -25.25 5.98
N LEU A 364 13.01 -25.73 4.73
CA LEU A 364 12.38 -27.01 4.38
C LEU A 364 12.93 -28.20 5.20
N ALA A 365 14.26 -28.28 5.36
CA ALA A 365 14.91 -29.35 6.12
C ALA A 365 14.83 -29.18 7.64
N THR A 366 14.47 -27.99 8.14
CA THR A 366 14.48 -27.65 9.57
C THR A 366 13.13 -27.20 10.09
N ILE A 367 12.04 -27.64 9.45
CA ILE A 367 10.65 -27.25 9.80
C ILE A 367 10.28 -27.50 11.26
N HIS A 368 10.92 -28.48 11.92
CA HIS A 368 10.74 -28.76 13.35
C HIS A 368 11.10 -27.55 14.25
N ARG A 369 11.98 -26.64 13.80
CA ARG A 369 12.34 -25.40 14.51
C ARG A 369 11.18 -24.41 14.60
N LYS A 370 10.13 -24.57 13.78
CA LYS A 370 8.87 -23.84 13.90
C LYS A 370 8.24 -23.99 15.30
N GLN A 371 8.52 -25.09 16.01
CA GLN A 371 8.09 -25.30 17.40
C GLN A 371 8.65 -24.23 18.35
N THR A 372 9.88 -23.76 18.16
CA THR A 372 10.45 -22.67 18.96
C THR A 372 9.71 -21.36 18.71
N ASN A 373 9.36 -21.07 17.46
CA ASN A 373 8.57 -19.89 17.11
C ASN A 373 7.15 -19.98 17.68
N LYS A 374 6.53 -21.18 17.68
CA LYS A 374 5.25 -21.43 18.33
C LYS A 374 5.30 -21.17 19.83
N GLN A 375 6.34 -21.65 20.52
CA GLN A 375 6.50 -21.43 21.95
C GLN A 375 6.69 -19.94 22.26
N ALA A 376 7.50 -19.24 21.46
CA ALA A 376 7.68 -17.80 21.59
C ALA A 376 6.37 -17.02 21.35
N LEU A 377 5.56 -17.44 20.37
CA LEU A 377 4.24 -16.86 20.11
C LEU A 377 3.32 -17.02 21.34
N ARG A 378 3.30 -18.21 21.96
CA ARG A 378 2.52 -18.43 23.18
C ARG A 378 2.98 -17.56 24.34
N GLN A 379 4.29 -17.48 24.55
CA GLN A 379 4.85 -16.62 25.60
C GLN A 379 4.51 -15.15 25.34
N ARG A 380 4.61 -14.70 24.09
CA ARG A 380 4.31 -13.32 23.69
C ARG A 380 2.85 -12.95 23.94
N PHE A 381 1.93 -13.88 23.71
CA PHE A 381 0.49 -13.67 23.86
C PHE A 381 -0.12 -14.33 25.10
N LEU A 382 0.71 -14.74 26.06
CA LEU A 382 0.29 -15.35 27.32
C LEU A 382 -0.68 -16.54 27.15
N LEU A 383 -0.54 -17.28 26.06
CA LEU A 383 -1.32 -18.48 25.79
C LEU A 383 -0.78 -19.65 26.61
N GLN A 384 -1.66 -20.61 26.94
CA GLN A 384 -1.27 -21.84 27.61
C GLN A 384 -0.22 -22.60 26.80
N ASP A 385 0.85 -23.04 27.47
CA ASP A 385 1.80 -23.97 26.86
C ASP A 385 1.23 -25.39 26.85
N CYS A 386 0.72 -25.82 25.69
CA CYS A 386 0.06 -27.12 25.53
C CYS A 386 0.27 -27.69 24.12
N HIS A 387 -0.31 -28.85 23.79
CA HIS A 387 -0.21 -29.42 22.44
C HIS A 387 -1.33 -29.00 21.47
N LYS A 388 -2.21 -28.07 21.89
CA LYS A 388 -3.30 -27.57 21.05
C LYS A 388 -2.75 -26.83 19.81
N PRO A 389 -3.38 -26.98 18.63
CA PRO A 389 -2.98 -26.23 17.44
C PRO A 389 -3.31 -24.75 17.60
N ILE A 390 -2.49 -23.88 17.01
CA ILE A 390 -2.75 -22.44 16.96
C ILE A 390 -3.34 -22.07 15.60
N VAL A 391 -4.57 -21.58 15.60
CA VAL A 391 -5.23 -20.97 14.45
C VAL A 391 -5.06 -19.45 14.55
N ALA A 392 -4.68 -18.80 13.46
CA ALA A 392 -4.49 -17.35 13.46
C ALA A 392 -5.25 -16.64 12.34
N PHE A 393 -5.68 -15.42 12.64
CA PHE A 393 -6.14 -14.43 11.68
C PHE A 393 -5.20 -13.22 11.74
N ILE A 394 -4.69 -12.81 10.57
CA ILE A 394 -3.91 -11.58 10.42
C ILE A 394 -4.54 -10.75 9.31
N GLY A 395 -4.88 -9.50 9.59
CA GLY A 395 -5.38 -8.59 8.57
C GLY A 395 -6.22 -7.46 9.12
N ARG A 396 -6.64 -6.56 8.22
CA ARG A 396 -7.56 -5.47 8.57
C ARG A 396 -8.88 -6.04 9.07
N LEU A 397 -9.41 -5.45 10.15
CA LEU A 397 -10.75 -5.72 10.65
C LEU A 397 -11.76 -4.92 9.81
N ASP A 398 -12.01 -5.43 8.61
CA ASP A 398 -12.90 -4.87 7.61
C ASP A 398 -14.02 -5.89 7.29
N PRO A 399 -15.29 -5.48 7.05
CA PRO A 399 -16.35 -6.40 6.67
C PRO A 399 -16.02 -7.30 5.47
N GLN A 400 -15.16 -6.84 4.54
CA GLN A 400 -14.62 -7.66 3.45
C GLN A 400 -13.89 -8.92 3.95
N LYS A 401 -13.25 -8.85 5.12
CA LYS A 401 -12.48 -9.95 5.70
C LYS A 401 -13.32 -10.95 6.50
N GLY A 402 -14.65 -10.86 6.40
CA GLY A 402 -15.58 -11.83 7.00
C GLY A 402 -15.52 -11.80 8.53
N LEU A 403 -15.67 -10.63 9.15
CA LEU A 403 -15.52 -10.45 10.60
C LEU A 403 -16.45 -11.34 11.43
N ASP A 404 -17.65 -11.62 10.89
CA ASP A 404 -18.59 -12.58 11.47
C ASP A 404 -18.02 -14.01 11.49
N LEU A 405 -17.32 -14.41 10.44
CA LEU A 405 -16.63 -15.69 10.34
C LEU A 405 -15.37 -15.74 11.22
N VAL A 406 -14.62 -14.64 11.33
CA VAL A 406 -13.49 -14.52 12.27
C VAL A 406 -13.97 -14.70 13.70
N ARG A 407 -15.05 -14.00 14.08
CA ARG A 407 -15.68 -14.16 15.40
C ARG A 407 -16.12 -15.60 15.64
N HIS A 408 -16.77 -16.22 14.66
CA HIS A 408 -17.15 -17.63 14.75
C HIS A 408 -15.94 -18.52 14.99
N ALA A 409 -14.85 -18.32 14.23
CA ALA A 409 -13.62 -19.11 14.34
C ALA A 409 -12.97 -19.00 15.72
N ILE A 410 -12.98 -17.82 16.36
CA ILE A 410 -12.48 -17.63 17.72
C ILE A 410 -13.16 -18.62 18.68
N PHE A 411 -14.50 -18.57 18.76
CA PHE A 411 -15.24 -19.42 19.68
C PHE A 411 -15.22 -20.89 19.28
N TYR A 412 -15.22 -21.19 17.97
CA TYR A 412 -15.11 -22.56 17.48
C TYR A 412 -13.79 -23.19 17.93
N CYS A 413 -12.66 -22.50 17.78
CA CYS A 413 -11.35 -23.01 18.16
C CYS A 413 -11.27 -23.31 19.66
N ILE A 414 -11.67 -22.34 20.49
CA ILE A 414 -11.67 -22.47 21.95
C ILE A 414 -12.49 -23.71 22.38
N ASN A 415 -13.68 -23.91 21.79
CA ASN A 415 -14.58 -25.00 22.15
C ASN A 415 -14.15 -26.38 21.62
N HIS A 416 -13.20 -26.43 20.68
CA HIS A 416 -12.76 -27.68 20.03
C HIS A 416 -11.27 -27.98 20.29
N GLY A 417 -10.72 -27.45 21.39
CA GLY A 417 -9.37 -27.78 21.83
C GLY A 417 -8.27 -27.18 20.96
N ALA A 418 -8.50 -26.02 20.36
CA ALA A 418 -7.52 -25.23 19.62
C ALA A 418 -7.32 -23.86 20.29
N GLN A 419 -6.17 -23.26 20.02
CA GLN A 419 -5.86 -21.87 20.40
C GLN A 419 -6.15 -20.94 19.24
N PHE A 420 -6.54 -19.69 19.54
CA PHE A 420 -6.80 -18.67 18.52
C PHE A 420 -6.01 -17.39 18.75
N VAL A 421 -5.37 -16.89 17.70
CA VAL A 421 -4.69 -15.59 17.70
C VAL A 421 -5.29 -14.68 16.64
N LEU A 422 -5.65 -13.46 17.03
CA LEU A 422 -6.01 -12.39 16.10
C LEU A 422 -4.95 -11.29 16.15
N LEU A 423 -4.47 -10.85 15.00
CA LEU A 423 -3.68 -9.62 14.86
C LEU A 423 -4.34 -8.74 13.80
N GLY A 424 -4.88 -7.60 14.20
CA GLY A 424 -5.52 -6.70 13.26
C GLY A 424 -6.18 -5.49 13.89
N SER A 425 -6.43 -4.47 13.08
CA SER A 425 -7.17 -3.27 13.46
C SER A 425 -8.12 -2.83 12.36
N SER A 426 -9.10 -2.02 12.73
CA SER A 426 -10.01 -1.36 11.79
C SER A 426 -9.71 0.15 11.74
N PRO A 427 -9.85 0.82 10.59
CA PRO A 427 -10.00 2.27 10.58
C PRO A 427 -11.37 2.72 11.10
N GLU A 428 -12.36 1.82 11.14
CA GLU A 428 -13.69 2.12 11.66
C GLU A 428 -13.72 1.95 13.18
N GLU A 429 -13.93 3.05 13.89
CA GLU A 429 -13.95 3.10 15.35
C GLU A 429 -15.01 2.16 15.96
N SER A 430 -16.16 1.97 15.28
CA SER A 430 -17.22 1.07 15.72
C SER A 430 -16.75 -0.40 15.76
N ILE A 431 -16.02 -0.83 14.72
CA ILE A 431 -15.49 -2.19 14.58
C ILE A 431 -14.36 -2.40 15.57
N ASN A 432 -13.44 -1.43 15.71
CA ASN A 432 -12.40 -1.49 16.74
C ASN A 432 -13.00 -1.66 18.13
N ARG A 433 -14.01 -0.85 18.48
CA ARG A 433 -14.71 -0.94 19.76
C ARG A 433 -15.30 -2.33 19.99
N TYR A 434 -15.96 -2.89 18.97
CA TYR A 434 -16.51 -4.25 19.04
C TYR A 434 -15.45 -5.31 19.34
N PHE A 435 -14.31 -5.28 18.64
CA PHE A 435 -13.24 -6.25 18.87
C PHE A 435 -12.49 -6.01 20.20
N TRP A 436 -12.41 -4.77 20.66
CA TRP A 436 -11.92 -4.45 22.01
C TRP A 436 -12.84 -4.99 23.10
N GLU A 437 -14.15 -4.88 22.94
CA GLU A 437 -15.13 -5.48 23.85
C GLU A 437 -15.01 -7.01 23.84
N LEU A 438 -14.92 -7.61 22.66
CA LEU A 438 -14.70 -9.06 22.53
C LEU A 438 -13.41 -9.51 23.22
N LYS A 439 -12.30 -8.76 23.03
CA LYS A 439 -11.03 -9.01 23.73
C LYS A 439 -11.24 -9.03 25.23
N ARG A 440 -11.90 -8.01 25.80
CA ARG A 440 -12.18 -7.93 27.24
C ARG A 440 -13.00 -9.12 27.73
N THR A 441 -13.95 -9.61 26.94
CA THR A 441 -14.77 -10.77 27.32
C THR A 441 -13.98 -12.07 27.39
N ILE A 442 -12.99 -12.26 26.51
CA ILE A 442 -12.25 -13.53 26.41
C ILE A 442 -10.81 -13.46 26.94
N ASN A 443 -10.40 -12.34 27.53
CA ASN A 443 -9.01 -12.08 27.91
C ASN A 443 -8.44 -13.08 28.92
N ASP A 444 -9.30 -13.62 29.80
CA ASP A 444 -8.91 -14.61 30.81
C ASP A 444 -8.89 -16.04 30.26
N ASN A 445 -9.30 -16.24 29.00
CA ASN A 445 -9.24 -17.55 28.36
C ASN A 445 -7.80 -17.84 27.92
N PRO A 446 -7.17 -18.91 28.44
CA PRO A 446 -5.75 -19.18 28.18
C PRO A 446 -5.49 -19.73 26.77
N ASP A 447 -6.53 -19.95 25.96
CA ASP A 447 -6.44 -20.43 24.59
C ASP A 447 -6.71 -19.35 23.55
N SER A 448 -6.90 -18.08 23.92
CA SER A 448 -7.15 -17.02 22.93
C SER A 448 -6.45 -15.71 23.24
N HIS A 449 -5.93 -15.06 22.20
CA HIS A 449 -5.43 -13.68 22.29
C HIS A 449 -5.89 -12.86 21.10
N LEU A 450 -6.43 -11.67 21.35
CA LEU A 450 -6.76 -10.70 20.32
C LEU A 450 -5.84 -9.48 20.45
N GLU A 451 -4.94 -9.29 19.50
CA GLU A 451 -4.08 -8.12 19.38
C GLU A 451 -4.74 -7.10 18.46
N ILE A 452 -5.37 -6.08 19.05
CA ILE A 452 -6.08 -5.03 18.30
C ILE A 452 -5.09 -3.93 17.94
N GLY A 453 -4.48 -4.08 16.78
CA GLY A 453 -3.37 -3.26 16.32
C GLY A 453 -2.65 -3.93 15.16
N TYR A 454 -1.56 -3.30 14.72
CA TYR A 454 -0.65 -3.90 13.77
C TYR A 454 0.80 -3.69 14.23
N SER A 455 1.56 -4.77 14.23
CA SER A 455 3.01 -4.76 14.41
C SER A 455 3.59 -5.74 13.40
N GLU A 456 4.56 -5.26 12.63
CA GLU A 456 5.26 -6.04 11.63
C GLU A 456 5.96 -7.25 12.27
N GLU A 457 6.76 -7.02 13.32
CA GLU A 457 7.44 -8.07 14.09
C GLU A 457 6.46 -9.15 14.57
N LEU A 458 5.29 -8.74 15.08
CA LEU A 458 4.27 -9.68 15.53
C LEU A 458 3.67 -10.46 14.36
N ALA A 459 3.46 -9.84 13.19
CA ALA A 459 2.94 -10.53 12.03
C ALA A 459 3.88 -11.66 11.58
N HIS A 460 5.20 -11.39 11.52
CA HIS A 460 6.22 -12.40 11.22
C HIS A 460 6.19 -13.56 12.22
N LEU A 461 6.16 -13.24 13.53
CA LEU A 461 6.06 -14.26 14.57
C LEU A 461 4.77 -15.07 14.51
N VAL A 462 3.63 -14.46 14.18
CA VAL A 462 2.35 -15.18 14.04
C VAL A 462 2.39 -16.12 12.84
N TYR A 463 2.87 -15.69 11.66
CA TYR A 463 3.04 -16.59 10.51
C TYR A 463 3.98 -17.75 10.81
N ALA A 464 5.08 -17.48 11.52
CA ALA A 464 6.04 -18.51 11.91
C ALA A 464 5.53 -19.42 13.04
N GLY A 465 4.72 -18.93 13.98
CA GLY A 465 4.28 -19.69 15.16
C GLY A 465 2.94 -20.42 15.00
N ALA A 466 2.04 -19.92 14.14
CA ALA A 466 0.73 -20.53 13.92
C ALA A 466 0.81 -21.84 13.10
N ASP A 467 -0.13 -22.74 13.35
CA ASP A 467 -0.32 -23.98 12.59
C ASP A 467 -1.21 -23.78 11.38
N MET A 468 -2.25 -22.95 11.53
CA MET A 468 -3.24 -22.69 10.50
C MET A 468 -3.53 -21.19 10.44
N ILE A 469 -3.57 -20.64 9.24
CA ILE A 469 -4.02 -19.27 9.00
C ILE A 469 -5.41 -19.31 8.37
N ILE A 470 -6.36 -18.58 8.93
CA ILE A 470 -7.68 -18.42 8.32
C ILE A 470 -7.72 -17.12 7.51
N VAL A 471 -8.27 -17.21 6.30
CA VAL A 471 -8.50 -16.07 5.41
C VAL A 471 -9.96 -16.09 4.95
N PRO A 472 -10.94 -15.85 5.85
CA PRO A 472 -12.36 -15.96 5.54
C PRO A 472 -12.90 -14.71 4.82
N SER A 473 -12.12 -14.19 3.86
CA SER A 473 -12.50 -13.00 3.10
C SER A 473 -13.71 -13.33 2.23
N ARG A 474 -14.64 -12.38 2.14
CA ARG A 474 -15.80 -12.47 1.24
C ARG A 474 -15.37 -12.35 -0.22
N PHE A 475 -14.29 -11.62 -0.47
CA PHE A 475 -13.63 -11.42 -1.75
C PHE A 475 -12.23 -10.80 -1.55
#